data_AF-A0A847P401-F1
#
_entry.id   AF-A0A847P401-F1
#
_cell.length_a   1.000
_cell.length_b   1.000
_cell.length_c   1.000
_cell.angle_alpha   90.00
_cell.angle_beta   90.00
_cell.angle_gamma   90.00
#
_symmetry.space_group_name_H-M   'P 1'
#
loop_
_entity.id
_entity.type
_entity.pdbx_description
1 polymer ?
#
loop_
_entity_poly.entity_id
_entity_poly.type
_entity_poly.pdbx_seq_one_letter_code
_entity_poly.pdbx_strand_id
1 'polypeptide(L)'
;MKTAFCLFILTLWSVLIIADDNHSIKKLPRYPFEIQLANLSATINQKSGECEKVRITYPDSKDQVIITATDDIFLRFTRHGTEKTIYREDINYSYKISDFELKHLKLVSKTLLETLEEFEKDLQSNRWGKCLYLDSYLPRFLKGYYHLFCLAMNTTDVLPESVNVADSLYDISLNSDKSDMRLYKWKTTNDYIVKLRIATKELIHQIGLWQQEISKKEKNHSEITVSREFARSLGLFASIYFNESFQPKKSQGKR
;
A
#
# COMPACT_ATOMS: atom_id res chain seq x y z
N MET A 1 45.19 12.16 50.41
CA MET A 1 43.71 12.20 50.44
C MET A 1 43.23 13.10 49.31
N LYS A 2 42.94 12.54 48.13
CA LYS A 2 42.46 13.24 46.93
C LYS A 2 41.59 12.28 46.13
N THR A 3 40.36 12.02 46.55
CA THR A 3 39.41 11.20 45.79
C THR A 3 37.98 11.40 46.32
N ALA A 4 37.45 12.63 46.25
CA ALA A 4 36.03 12.86 46.56
C ALA A 4 35.37 14.00 45.77
N PHE A 5 36.01 14.53 44.72
CA PHE A 5 35.47 15.68 43.98
C PHE A 5 35.19 15.43 42.48
N CYS A 6 35.44 14.22 41.97
CA CYS A 6 35.19 13.87 40.57
C CYS A 6 33.85 13.15 40.31
N LEU A 7 33.08 12.82 41.36
CA LEU A 7 31.83 12.05 41.23
C LEU A 7 30.56 12.90 41.15
N PHE A 8 30.66 14.23 41.30
CA PHE A 8 29.49 15.12 41.32
C PHE A 8 29.26 15.89 40.00
N ILE A 9 30.20 15.85 39.06
CA ILE A 9 30.06 16.53 37.75
C ILE A 9 29.60 15.57 36.65
N LEU A 10 29.68 14.25 36.87
CA LEU A 10 29.24 13.23 35.90
C LEU A 10 27.79 12.76 36.07
N THR A 11 27.11 13.13 37.15
CA THR A 11 25.69 12.81 37.39
C THR A 11 24.73 13.94 37.03
N LEU A 12 25.26 15.13 36.70
CA LEU A 12 24.47 16.27 36.21
C LEU A 12 24.39 16.35 34.67
N TRP A 13 25.07 15.44 33.96
CA TRP A 13 24.98 15.29 32.50
C TRP A 13 24.19 14.06 32.05
N SER A 14 23.73 13.22 32.98
CA SER A 14 23.01 11.96 32.67
C SER A 14 21.52 11.99 33.01
N VAL A 15 20.95 13.14 33.39
CA VAL A 15 19.50 13.31 33.66
C VAL A 15 18.84 14.39 32.78
N LEU A 16 19.54 14.85 31.73
CA LEU A 16 18.98 15.76 30.71
C LEU A 16 18.85 15.10 29.32
N ILE A 17 18.68 13.77 29.31
CA ILE A 17 18.03 13.05 28.20
C ILE A 17 16.71 12.50 28.74
N ILE A 18 15.92 13.37 29.34
CA ILE A 18 14.49 13.13 29.51
C ILE A 18 13.84 13.84 28.32
N ALA A 19 13.51 13.02 27.31
CA ALA A 19 12.47 13.28 26.32
C ALA A 19 12.34 14.74 25.85
N ASP A 20 13.28 15.19 25.01
CA ASP A 20 12.92 16.17 23.98
C ASP A 20 12.52 15.41 22.70
N ASP A 21 11.54 14.52 22.83
CA ASP A 21 10.84 13.89 21.70
C ASP A 21 9.79 14.84 21.10
N ASN A 22 9.72 16.09 21.56
CA ASN A 22 8.94 17.15 20.93
C ASN A 22 9.80 17.93 19.92
N HIS A 23 10.41 17.22 18.97
CA HIS A 23 10.56 17.83 17.66
C HIS A 23 9.16 18.05 17.11
N SER A 24 8.59 19.24 17.36
CA SER A 24 7.43 19.70 16.62
C SER A 24 7.86 19.81 15.16
N ILE A 25 7.75 18.70 14.42
CA ILE A 25 7.98 18.69 12.99
C ILE A 25 7.03 19.72 12.43
N LYS A 26 7.58 20.79 11.86
CA LYS A 26 6.76 21.87 11.30
C LYS A 26 5.84 21.24 10.26
N LYS A 27 4.54 21.21 10.56
CA LYS A 27 3.53 20.65 9.66
C LYS A 27 3.63 21.38 8.33
N LEU A 28 3.85 20.61 7.28
CA LEU A 28 3.88 21.16 5.93
C LEU A 28 2.45 21.29 5.40
N PRO A 29 2.15 22.34 4.64
CA PRO A 29 0.84 22.47 4.02
C PRO A 29 0.61 21.30 3.06
N ARG A 30 -0.54 20.65 3.18
CA ARG A 30 -1.00 19.65 2.21
C ARG A 30 -1.75 20.36 1.11
N TYR A 31 -1.43 20.03 -0.14
CA TYR A 31 -2.05 20.64 -1.32
C TYR A 31 -3.00 19.63 -1.96
N PRO A 32 -4.32 19.79 -1.79
CA PRO A 32 -5.30 18.88 -2.37
C PRO A 32 -5.17 18.82 -3.88
N PHE A 33 -5.35 17.61 -4.42
CA PHE A 33 -5.49 17.35 -5.83
C PHE A 33 -6.44 16.18 -6.03
N GLU A 34 -6.89 15.98 -7.27
CA GLU A 34 -7.77 14.88 -7.62
C GLU A 34 -7.00 13.56 -7.54
N ILE A 35 -7.35 12.72 -6.57
CA ILE A 35 -6.73 11.39 -6.41
C ILE A 35 -7.57 10.39 -7.20
N GLN A 36 -7.00 9.85 -8.27
CA GLN A 36 -7.64 8.83 -9.12
C GLN A 36 -7.67 7.43 -8.48
N LEU A 37 -7.04 7.27 -7.31
CA LEU A 37 -6.88 5.99 -6.63
C LEU A 37 -8.22 5.38 -6.20
N ALA A 38 -8.47 4.12 -6.56
CA ALA A 38 -9.65 3.40 -6.09
C ALA A 38 -9.62 3.27 -4.55
N ASN A 39 -10.79 3.33 -3.92
CA ASN A 39 -10.89 3.11 -2.47
C ASN A 39 -11.03 1.62 -2.18
N LEU A 40 -10.08 1.07 -1.43
CA LEU A 40 -10.03 -0.33 -1.03
C LEU A 40 -10.24 -0.46 0.48
N SER A 41 -11.19 -1.30 0.88
CA SER A 41 -11.46 -1.59 2.28
C SER A 41 -11.52 -3.10 2.51
N ALA A 42 -10.47 -3.65 3.11
CA ALA A 42 -10.43 -5.03 3.56
C ALA A 42 -11.21 -5.19 4.87
N THR A 43 -11.98 -6.27 4.99
CA THR A 43 -12.59 -6.71 6.24
C THR A 43 -11.80 -7.92 6.74
N ILE A 44 -11.24 -7.83 7.95
CA ILE A 44 -10.45 -8.90 8.55
C ILE A 44 -11.28 -9.56 9.64
N ASN A 45 -11.35 -10.89 9.62
CA ASN A 45 -11.95 -11.66 10.68
C ASN A 45 -11.07 -11.56 11.94
N GLN A 46 -11.63 -11.04 13.03
CA GLN A 46 -10.85 -10.82 14.26
C GLN A 46 -10.41 -12.13 14.95
N LYS A 47 -11.07 -13.26 14.67
CA LYS A 47 -10.74 -14.56 15.27
C LYS A 47 -9.68 -15.31 14.48
N SER A 48 -9.81 -15.38 13.16
CA SER A 48 -8.85 -16.09 12.30
C SER A 48 -7.69 -15.21 11.84
N GLY A 49 -7.85 -13.89 11.84
CA GLY A 49 -6.88 -12.94 11.26
C GLY A 49 -6.90 -12.90 9.73
N GLU A 50 -7.78 -13.69 9.09
CA GLU A 50 -7.88 -13.78 7.64
C GLU A 50 -8.76 -12.67 7.06
N CYS A 51 -8.49 -12.27 5.82
CA CYS A 51 -9.34 -11.33 5.12
C CYS A 51 -10.59 -12.05 4.60
N GLU A 52 -11.78 -11.56 4.97
CA GLU A 52 -13.05 -12.12 4.51
C GLU A 52 -13.49 -11.55 3.16
N LYS A 53 -13.23 -10.26 2.96
CA LYS A 53 -13.63 -9.53 1.75
C LYS A 53 -12.86 -8.23 1.56
N VAL A 54 -12.71 -7.83 0.31
CA VAL A 54 -12.26 -6.49 -0.06
C VAL A 54 -13.38 -5.77 -0.81
N ARG A 55 -13.78 -4.61 -0.28
CA ARG A 55 -14.68 -3.68 -0.97
C ARG A 55 -13.87 -2.69 -1.80
N ILE A 56 -14.26 -2.51 -3.04
CA ILE A 56 -13.71 -1.55 -4.00
C ILE A 56 -14.78 -0.50 -4.31
N THR A 57 -14.39 0.77 -4.32
CA THR A 57 -15.20 1.90 -4.82
C THR A 57 -14.33 2.77 -5.71
N TYR A 58 -14.82 3.16 -6.87
CA TYR A 58 -14.08 3.99 -7.83
C TYR A 58 -14.47 5.47 -7.66
N PRO A 59 -13.54 6.43 -7.90
CA PRO A 59 -13.82 7.85 -7.71
C PRO A 59 -15.08 8.35 -8.44
N ASP A 60 -15.29 7.89 -9.68
CA ASP A 60 -16.39 8.33 -10.55
C ASP A 60 -17.68 7.50 -10.42
N SER A 61 -17.73 6.53 -9.50
CA SER A 61 -18.89 5.65 -9.37
C SER A 61 -19.31 5.45 -7.92
N LYS A 62 -20.62 5.45 -7.71
CA LYS A 62 -21.22 5.05 -6.43
C LYS A 62 -21.30 3.53 -6.28
N ASP A 63 -21.10 2.80 -7.37
CA ASP A 63 -21.19 1.34 -7.38
C ASP A 63 -20.05 0.73 -6.56
N GLN A 64 -20.34 -0.43 -6.00
CA GLN A 64 -19.38 -1.16 -5.18
C GLN A 64 -19.13 -2.53 -5.76
N VAL A 65 -17.88 -2.94 -5.68
CA VAL A 65 -17.45 -4.31 -5.98
C VAL A 65 -16.94 -4.90 -4.68
N ILE A 66 -17.34 -6.13 -4.38
CA ILE A 66 -16.87 -6.87 -3.22
C ILE A 66 -16.28 -8.16 -3.74
N ILE A 67 -14.98 -8.32 -3.52
CA ILE A 67 -14.26 -9.55 -3.81
C ILE A 67 -14.18 -10.37 -2.53
N THR A 68 -14.47 -11.66 -2.62
CA THR A 68 -14.33 -12.63 -1.51
C THR A 68 -13.57 -13.85 -1.97
N ALA A 69 -13.40 -14.86 -1.12
CA ALA A 69 -12.76 -16.13 -1.52
C ALA A 69 -13.72 -17.12 -2.22
N THR A 70 -15.01 -16.77 -2.39
CA THR A 70 -16.04 -17.71 -2.89
C THR A 70 -17.05 -17.06 -3.81
N ASP A 71 -17.70 -15.98 -3.34
CA ASP A 71 -18.78 -15.31 -4.05
C ASP A 71 -18.47 -13.82 -4.15
N ASP A 72 -18.32 -13.35 -5.38
CA ASP A 72 -18.11 -11.94 -5.66
C ASP A 72 -19.44 -11.21 -5.83
N ILE A 73 -19.44 -9.91 -5.50
CA ILE A 73 -20.67 -9.13 -5.48
C ILE A 73 -20.45 -7.79 -6.18
N PHE A 74 -21.37 -7.46 -7.09
CA PHE A 74 -21.51 -6.13 -7.64
C PHE A 74 -22.79 -5.48 -7.10
N LEU A 75 -22.64 -4.28 -6.51
CA LEU A 75 -23.74 -3.48 -6.01
C LEU A 75 -23.87 -2.22 -6.87
N ARG A 76 -25.00 -2.11 -7.58
CA ARG A 76 -25.34 -0.93 -8.37
C ARG A 76 -26.31 -0.06 -7.61
N PHE A 77 -25.99 1.23 -7.44
CA PHE A 77 -26.85 2.17 -6.75
C PHE A 77 -27.64 3.01 -7.75
N THR A 78 -28.96 2.78 -7.82
CA THR A 78 -29.86 3.49 -8.73
C THR A 78 -30.76 4.45 -7.95
N ARG A 79 -31.56 5.26 -8.68
CA ARG A 79 -32.57 6.12 -8.06
C ARG A 79 -33.66 5.34 -7.33
N HIS A 80 -33.83 4.06 -7.65
CA HIS A 80 -34.89 3.19 -7.11
C HIS A 80 -34.40 2.24 -6.00
N GLY A 81 -33.12 2.31 -5.63
CA GLY A 81 -32.55 1.48 -4.58
C GLY A 81 -31.22 0.86 -4.99
N THR A 82 -30.90 -0.30 -4.41
CA THR A 82 -29.66 -1.04 -4.66
C THR A 82 -29.97 -2.34 -5.39
N GLU A 83 -29.33 -2.54 -6.53
CA GLU A 83 -29.36 -3.81 -7.26
C GLU A 83 -28.10 -4.61 -6.92
N LYS A 84 -28.28 -5.88 -6.53
CA LYS A 84 -27.19 -6.78 -6.15
C LYS A 84 -27.06 -7.91 -7.17
N THR A 85 -25.89 -8.01 -7.77
CA THR A 85 -25.50 -9.15 -8.61
C THR A 85 -24.45 -9.97 -7.88
N ILE A 86 -24.62 -11.28 -7.85
CA ILE A 86 -23.67 -12.22 -7.23
C ILE A 86 -23.03 -13.05 -8.35
N TYR A 87 -21.71 -13.08 -8.36
CA TYR A 87 -20.89 -13.89 -9.25
C TYR A 87 -20.35 -15.04 -8.43
N ARG A 88 -20.99 -16.21 -8.56
CA ARG A 88 -20.60 -17.41 -7.81
C ARG A 88 -19.45 -18.09 -8.50
N GLU A 89 -18.40 -18.40 -7.76
CA GLU A 89 -17.30 -19.20 -8.29
C GLU A 89 -17.60 -20.69 -8.17
N ASP A 90 -17.21 -21.45 -9.20
CA ASP A 90 -17.18 -22.90 -9.09
C ASP A 90 -16.00 -23.27 -8.18
N ILE A 91 -16.28 -24.05 -7.14
CA ILE A 91 -15.28 -24.51 -6.16
C ILE A 91 -14.09 -25.17 -6.87
N ASN A 92 -14.32 -25.87 -7.99
CA ASN A 92 -13.27 -26.54 -8.76
C ASN A 92 -12.31 -25.58 -9.47
N TYR A 93 -12.67 -24.29 -9.59
CA TYR A 93 -11.88 -23.26 -10.24
C TYR A 93 -11.53 -22.08 -9.31
N SER A 94 -11.82 -22.19 -8.01
CA SER A 94 -11.54 -21.16 -6.98
C SER A 94 -10.06 -20.83 -6.75
N TYR A 95 -9.14 -21.54 -7.40
CA TYR A 95 -7.70 -21.21 -7.41
C TYR A 95 -7.30 -20.33 -8.61
N LYS A 96 -8.22 -20.07 -9.54
CA LYS A 96 -8.00 -19.25 -10.73
C LYS A 96 -8.72 -17.92 -10.56
N ILE A 97 -8.06 -16.84 -11.00
CA ILE A 97 -8.69 -15.52 -11.09
C ILE A 97 -9.87 -15.60 -12.07
N SER A 98 -11.07 -15.23 -11.63
CA SER A 98 -12.24 -15.15 -12.50
C SER A 98 -12.20 -13.93 -13.42
N ASP A 99 -12.99 -13.94 -14.51
CA ASP A 99 -13.07 -12.79 -15.43
C ASP A 99 -13.55 -11.51 -14.70
N PHE A 100 -14.40 -11.68 -13.68
CA PHE A 100 -14.89 -10.59 -12.85
C PHE A 100 -13.77 -9.99 -12.00
N GLU A 101 -13.02 -10.81 -11.27
CA GLU A 101 -11.87 -10.39 -10.49
C GLU A 101 -10.81 -9.74 -11.35
N LEU A 102 -10.48 -10.36 -12.49
CA LEU A 102 -9.48 -9.86 -13.43
C LEU A 102 -9.82 -8.45 -13.90
N LYS A 103 -11.08 -8.20 -14.28
CA LYS A 103 -11.55 -6.87 -14.67
C LYS A 103 -11.27 -5.85 -13.58
N HIS A 104 -11.57 -6.19 -12.32
CA HIS A 104 -11.41 -5.27 -11.20
C HIS A 104 -9.95 -5.10 -10.78
N LEU A 105 -9.14 -6.14 -10.83
CA LEU A 105 -7.69 -6.07 -10.66
C LEU A 105 -7.05 -5.13 -11.70
N LYS A 106 -7.44 -5.23 -12.98
CA LYS A 106 -6.98 -4.32 -14.05
C LYS A 106 -7.34 -2.87 -13.75
N LEU A 107 -8.59 -2.60 -13.39
CA LEU A 107 -9.07 -1.25 -13.09
C LEU A 107 -8.36 -0.66 -11.87
N VAL A 108 -8.25 -1.40 -10.78
CA VAL A 108 -7.55 -0.94 -9.56
C VAL A 108 -6.07 -0.68 -9.85
N SER A 109 -5.41 -1.59 -10.58
CA SER A 109 -4.00 -1.43 -10.99
C SER A 109 -3.79 -0.20 -11.87
N LYS A 110 -4.76 0.12 -12.74
CA LYS A 110 -4.72 1.34 -13.56
C LYS A 110 -4.79 2.60 -12.70
N THR A 111 -5.65 2.63 -11.68
CA THR A 111 -5.70 3.78 -10.75
C THR A 111 -4.40 3.98 -9.98
N LEU A 112 -3.73 2.88 -9.60
CA LEU A 112 -2.41 2.92 -8.99
C LEU A 112 -1.35 3.47 -9.97
N LEU A 113 -1.35 2.98 -11.21
CA LEU A 113 -0.42 3.44 -12.25
C LEU A 113 -0.50 4.96 -12.44
N GLU A 114 -1.70 5.49 -12.69
CA GLU A 114 -1.95 6.93 -12.88
C GLU A 114 -1.50 7.74 -11.65
N THR A 115 -1.80 7.24 -10.45
CA THR A 115 -1.38 7.87 -9.19
C THR A 115 0.15 7.88 -9.01
N LEU A 116 0.84 6.80 -9.38
CA LEU A 116 2.29 6.70 -9.28
C LEU A 116 3.00 7.61 -10.30
N GLU A 117 2.45 7.76 -11.51
CA GLU A 117 2.97 8.69 -12.51
C GLU A 117 2.91 10.14 -12.03
N GLU A 118 1.81 10.54 -11.38
CA GLU A 118 1.71 11.86 -10.76
C GLU A 118 2.66 12.00 -9.55
N PHE A 119 2.72 10.96 -8.71
CA PHE A 119 3.62 10.93 -7.56
C PHE A 119 5.09 11.08 -7.97
N GLU A 120 5.55 10.42 -9.04
CA GLU A 120 6.92 10.55 -9.53
C GLU A 120 7.24 11.98 -10.00
N LYS A 121 6.31 12.61 -10.74
CA LYS A 121 6.43 14.01 -11.19
C LYS A 121 6.49 14.97 -9.99
N ASP A 122 5.68 14.72 -8.98
CA ASP A 122 5.64 15.53 -7.76
C ASP A 122 6.90 15.34 -6.89
N LEU A 123 7.44 14.12 -6.80
CA LEU A 123 8.74 13.84 -6.19
C LEU A 123 9.89 14.55 -6.93
N GLN A 124 9.91 14.47 -8.27
CA GLN A 124 10.92 15.13 -9.09
C GLN A 124 10.89 16.65 -8.92
N SER A 125 9.69 17.21 -8.82
CA SER A 125 9.46 18.66 -8.72
C SER A 125 9.46 19.19 -7.29
N ASN A 126 9.79 18.35 -6.29
CA ASN A 126 9.77 18.67 -4.87
C ASN A 126 8.41 19.25 -4.38
N ARG A 127 7.29 18.78 -4.94
CA ARG A 127 5.93 19.20 -4.59
C ARG A 127 5.44 18.49 -3.32
N TRP A 128 6.15 18.73 -2.22
CA TRP A 128 6.00 17.99 -0.96
C TRP A 128 4.58 18.01 -0.38
N GLY A 129 3.86 19.12 -0.53
CA GLY A 129 2.47 19.21 -0.05
C GLY A 129 1.51 18.28 -0.80
N LYS A 130 1.76 17.97 -2.07
CA LYS A 130 0.99 16.97 -2.84
C LYS A 130 1.40 15.55 -2.43
N CYS A 131 2.69 15.30 -2.22
CA CYS A 131 3.18 14.02 -1.69
C CYS A 131 2.57 13.68 -0.32
N LEU A 132 2.49 14.66 0.59
CA LEU A 132 1.85 14.48 1.91
C LEU A 132 0.34 14.28 1.81
N TYR A 133 -0.31 14.96 0.85
CA TYR A 133 -1.73 14.76 0.61
C TYR A 133 -1.99 13.32 0.18
N LEU A 134 -1.21 12.78 -0.77
CA LEU A 134 -1.30 11.38 -1.22
C LEU A 134 -1.04 10.36 -0.10
N ASP A 135 -0.08 10.65 0.80
CA ASP A 135 0.26 9.76 1.92
C ASP A 135 -0.93 9.48 2.86
N SER A 136 -1.95 10.35 2.87
CA SER A 136 -3.17 10.12 3.66
C SER A 136 -4.07 9.01 3.08
N TYR A 137 -3.83 8.57 1.85
CA TYR A 137 -4.67 7.62 1.11
C TYR A 137 -3.89 6.37 0.70
N LEU A 138 -2.65 6.53 0.23
CA LEU A 138 -1.85 5.45 -0.34
C LEU A 138 -1.60 4.26 0.61
N PRO A 139 -1.33 4.43 1.92
CA PRO A 139 -1.14 3.30 2.83
C PRO A 139 -2.35 2.37 2.91
N ARG A 140 -3.55 2.94 3.05
CA ARG A 140 -4.80 2.17 3.09
C ARG A 140 -5.04 1.46 1.77
N PHE A 141 -4.74 2.13 0.65
CA PHE A 141 -4.79 1.51 -0.66
C PHE A 141 -3.86 0.31 -0.76
N LEU A 142 -2.57 0.45 -0.41
CA LEU A 142 -1.59 -0.65 -0.50
C LEU A 142 -2.02 -1.86 0.34
N LYS A 143 -2.49 -1.62 1.57
CA LYS A 143 -3.03 -2.69 2.42
C LYS A 143 -4.26 -3.37 1.79
N GLY A 144 -5.22 -2.60 1.28
CA GLY A 144 -6.39 -3.15 0.59
C GLY A 144 -6.03 -3.89 -0.69
N TYR A 145 -5.01 -3.41 -1.41
CA TYR A 145 -4.49 -3.99 -2.64
C TYR A 145 -3.79 -5.32 -2.38
N TYR A 146 -3.03 -5.42 -1.30
CA TYR A 146 -2.46 -6.68 -0.80
C TYR A 146 -3.55 -7.74 -0.62
N HIS A 147 -4.59 -7.42 0.15
CA HIS A 147 -5.69 -8.35 0.41
C HIS A 147 -6.53 -8.67 -0.83
N LEU A 148 -6.67 -7.72 -1.76
CA LEU A 148 -7.41 -7.92 -3.00
C LEU A 148 -6.77 -9.04 -3.83
N PHE A 149 -5.45 -8.99 -4.01
CA PHE A 149 -4.73 -10.05 -4.71
C PHE A 149 -4.79 -11.39 -3.97
N CYS A 150 -4.72 -11.37 -2.64
CA CYS A 150 -4.80 -12.60 -1.85
C CYS A 150 -6.16 -13.30 -2.00
N LEU A 151 -7.25 -12.53 -1.97
CA LEU A 151 -8.60 -13.05 -2.18
C LEU A 151 -8.78 -13.57 -3.61
N ALA A 152 -8.38 -12.77 -4.62
CA ALA A 152 -8.56 -13.14 -6.02
C ALA A 152 -7.74 -14.35 -6.49
N MET A 153 -6.69 -14.71 -5.75
CA MET A 153 -5.89 -15.91 -5.99
C MET A 153 -6.17 -17.01 -4.96
N ASN A 154 -7.07 -16.74 -4.02
CA ASN A 154 -7.39 -17.60 -2.89
C ASN A 154 -6.14 -18.13 -2.14
N THR A 155 -5.15 -17.26 -1.93
CA THR A 155 -3.91 -17.58 -1.19
C THR A 155 -3.37 -16.36 -0.44
N THR A 156 -2.67 -16.58 0.66
CA THR A 156 -2.17 -15.52 1.55
C THR A 156 -0.79 -14.98 1.15
N ASP A 157 -0.12 -15.57 0.16
CA ASP A 157 1.29 -15.32 -0.14
C ASP A 157 1.55 -14.79 -1.56
N VAL A 158 0.54 -14.21 -2.20
CA VAL A 158 0.62 -13.64 -3.57
C VAL A 158 1.62 -12.49 -3.66
N LEU A 159 1.57 -11.59 -2.67
CA LEU A 159 2.36 -10.36 -2.64
C LEU A 159 3.30 -10.36 -1.43
N PRO A 160 4.41 -9.61 -1.48
CA PRO A 160 5.31 -9.47 -0.34
C PRO A 160 4.60 -8.84 0.87
N GLU A 161 4.96 -9.30 2.06
CA GLU A 161 4.42 -8.82 3.34
C GLU A 161 4.62 -7.32 3.55
N SER A 162 5.67 -6.72 2.97
CA SER A 162 5.91 -5.27 3.01
C SER A 162 4.80 -4.44 2.36
N VAL A 163 3.95 -5.04 1.52
CA VAL A 163 2.78 -4.37 0.94
C VAL A 163 1.61 -4.35 1.93
N ASN A 164 1.55 -5.30 2.86
CA ASN A 164 0.55 -5.34 3.94
C ASN A 164 0.93 -4.36 5.07
N VAL A 165 0.76 -3.07 4.80
CA VAL A 165 1.16 -2.00 5.71
C VAL A 165 0.46 -2.14 7.06
N ALA A 166 1.24 -2.22 8.14
CA ALA A 166 0.71 -2.24 9.50
C ALA A 166 -0.01 -0.91 9.85
N ASP A 167 -1.14 -0.99 10.54
CA ASP A 167 -1.93 0.20 10.91
C ASP A 167 -1.19 1.13 11.88
N SER A 168 -0.16 0.63 12.56
CA SER A 168 0.74 1.44 13.38
C SER A 168 1.59 2.42 12.55
N LEU A 169 1.81 2.16 11.26
CA LEU A 169 2.74 2.95 10.42
C LEU A 169 2.10 4.18 9.78
N TYR A 170 0.78 4.29 9.77
CA TYR A 170 0.07 5.40 9.13
C TYR A 170 -1.14 5.84 9.95
N ASP A 171 -1.62 7.06 9.69
CA ASP A 171 -2.89 7.56 10.23
C ASP A 171 -3.76 8.01 9.06
N ILE A 172 -5.07 7.74 9.11
CA ILE A 172 -6.02 8.18 8.09
C ILE A 172 -6.41 9.63 8.41
N SER A 173 -5.46 10.54 8.22
CA SER A 173 -5.63 11.95 8.58
C SER A 173 -4.75 12.86 7.75
N LEU A 174 -5.36 13.94 7.23
CA LEU A 174 -4.65 15.06 6.63
C LEU A 174 -3.79 15.85 7.64
N ASN A 175 -3.78 15.49 8.92
CA ASN A 175 -2.94 16.12 9.94
C ASN A 175 -2.03 15.11 10.64
N SER A 176 -1.80 13.95 10.01
CA SER A 176 -0.97 12.84 10.50
C SER A 176 0.49 13.25 10.74
N ASP A 177 0.94 13.15 11.98
CA ASP A 177 2.34 13.40 12.35
C ASP A 177 3.27 12.32 11.77
N LYS A 178 2.78 11.09 11.60
CA LYS A 178 3.52 10.00 10.94
C LYS A 178 3.87 10.34 9.50
N SER A 179 2.93 10.96 8.78
CA SER A 179 3.12 11.39 7.39
C SER A 179 4.17 12.51 7.30
N ASP A 180 4.09 13.50 8.19
CA ASP A 180 5.07 14.59 8.27
C ASP A 180 6.47 14.06 8.62
N MET A 181 6.59 13.11 9.57
CA MET A 181 7.84 12.45 9.93
C MET A 181 8.44 11.65 8.78
N ARG A 182 7.60 10.91 8.04
CA ARG A 182 8.03 10.13 6.88
C ARG A 182 8.62 11.01 5.80
N LEU A 183 7.93 12.10 5.44
CA LEU A 183 8.42 13.06 4.47
C LEU A 183 9.72 13.74 4.96
N TYR A 184 9.79 14.12 6.24
CA TYR A 184 11.02 14.70 6.80
C TYR A 184 12.21 13.77 6.58
N LYS A 185 12.05 12.47 6.87
CA LYS A 185 13.08 11.45 6.63
C LYS A 185 13.46 11.34 5.15
N TRP A 186 12.49 11.41 4.24
CA TRP A 186 12.78 11.41 2.80
C TRP A 186 13.71 12.57 2.40
N LYS A 187 13.52 13.75 3.02
CA LYS A 187 14.30 14.95 2.73
C LYS A 187 15.67 14.98 3.39
N THR A 188 15.82 14.36 4.57
CA THR A 188 17.06 14.45 5.36
C THR A 188 18.04 13.31 5.11
N THR A 189 17.59 12.19 4.51
CA THR A 189 18.48 11.07 4.17
C THR A 189 19.05 11.24 2.76
N ASN A 190 20.36 11.51 2.67
CA ASN A 190 21.09 11.54 1.40
C ASN A 190 20.80 10.24 0.62
N ASP A 191 20.36 10.38 -0.64
CA ASP A 191 19.95 9.34 -1.60
C ASP A 191 18.57 8.71 -1.45
N TYR A 192 17.80 9.05 -0.41
CA TYR A 192 16.50 8.40 -0.22
C TYR A 192 15.50 8.74 -1.32
N ILE A 193 15.36 10.02 -1.69
CA ILE A 193 14.47 10.45 -2.77
C ILE A 193 14.84 9.78 -4.10
N VAL A 194 16.13 9.59 -4.37
CA VAL A 194 16.60 8.90 -5.58
C VAL A 194 16.12 7.45 -5.58
N LYS A 195 16.28 6.73 -4.47
CA LYS A 195 15.80 5.34 -4.33
C LYS A 195 14.29 5.25 -4.49
N LEU A 196 13.54 6.14 -3.85
CA LEU A 196 12.09 6.18 -3.95
C LEU A 196 11.64 6.42 -5.39
N ARG A 197 12.25 7.37 -6.10
CA ARG A 197 11.94 7.62 -7.52
C ARG A 197 12.26 6.43 -8.41
N ILE A 198 13.40 5.77 -8.20
CA ILE A 198 13.76 4.55 -8.95
C ILE A 198 12.71 3.46 -8.72
N ALA A 199 12.34 3.20 -7.46
CA ALA A 199 11.35 2.20 -7.11
C ALA A 199 9.96 2.52 -7.68
N THR A 200 9.54 3.79 -7.64
CA THR A 200 8.28 4.25 -8.25
C THR A 200 8.29 4.00 -9.76
N LYS A 201 9.38 4.37 -10.47
CA LYS A 201 9.49 4.15 -11.92
C LYS A 201 9.50 2.68 -12.30
N GLU A 202 10.21 1.86 -11.53
CA GLU A 202 10.22 0.41 -11.74
C GLU A 202 8.82 -0.18 -11.54
N LEU A 203 8.10 0.22 -10.49
CA LEU A 203 6.74 -0.24 -10.25
C LEU A 203 5.78 0.20 -11.37
N ILE A 204 5.87 1.45 -11.83
CA ILE A 204 5.11 1.94 -13.01
C ILE A 204 5.35 1.02 -14.22
N HIS A 205 6.62 0.73 -14.51
CA HIS A 205 6.99 -0.13 -15.63
C HIS A 205 6.41 -1.56 -15.48
N GLN A 206 6.57 -2.17 -14.31
CA GLN A 206 6.10 -3.53 -14.04
C GLN A 206 4.57 -3.66 -14.03
N ILE A 207 3.83 -2.64 -13.56
CA ILE A 207 2.37 -2.61 -13.69
C ILE A 207 1.98 -2.62 -15.17
N GLY A 208 2.64 -1.79 -15.99
CA GLY A 208 2.40 -1.73 -17.43
C GLY A 208 2.67 -3.06 -18.13
N LEU A 209 3.80 -3.71 -17.83
CA LEU A 209 4.12 -5.03 -18.38
C LEU A 209 3.11 -6.10 -17.95
N TRP A 210 2.77 -6.13 -16.67
CA TRP A 210 1.80 -7.09 -16.15
C TRP A 210 0.42 -6.89 -16.80
N GLN A 211 -0.05 -5.65 -16.98
CA GLN A 211 -1.31 -5.37 -17.67
C GLN A 211 -1.32 -5.85 -19.14
N GLN A 212 -0.20 -5.72 -19.84
CA GLN A 212 -0.05 -6.23 -21.20
C GLN A 212 -0.03 -7.76 -21.24
N GLU A 213 0.65 -8.39 -20.28
CA GLU A 213 0.74 -9.85 -20.16
C GLU A 213 -0.64 -10.46 -19.88
N ILE A 214 -1.36 -9.96 -18.87
CA ILE A 214 -2.68 -10.49 -18.52
C ILE A 214 -3.69 -10.28 -19.65
N SER A 215 -3.61 -9.17 -20.40
CA SER A 215 -4.49 -8.94 -21.56
C SER A 215 -4.22 -9.93 -22.70
N LYS A 216 -3.00 -10.45 -22.83
CA LYS A 216 -2.67 -11.53 -23.78
C LYS A 216 -3.18 -12.88 -23.27
N LYS A 217 -2.97 -13.17 -21.99
CA LYS A 217 -3.43 -14.41 -21.35
C LYS A 217 -4.96 -14.54 -21.38
N GLU A 218 -5.68 -13.45 -21.10
CA GLU A 218 -7.14 -13.33 -21.19
C GLU A 218 -7.64 -13.72 -22.59
N LYS A 219 -7.05 -13.16 -23.65
CA LYS A 219 -7.41 -13.49 -25.05
C LYS A 219 -7.15 -14.96 -25.41
N ASN A 220 -6.13 -15.56 -24.80
CA ASN A 220 -5.72 -16.93 -25.07
C ASN A 220 -6.37 -17.94 -24.10
N HIS A 221 -7.31 -17.50 -23.24
CA HIS A 221 -7.91 -18.32 -22.18
C HIS A 221 -6.88 -19.08 -21.33
N SER A 222 -5.74 -18.44 -21.09
CA SER A 222 -4.64 -18.99 -20.31
C SER A 222 -4.75 -18.60 -18.85
N GLU A 223 -4.17 -19.41 -17.97
CA GLU A 223 -4.13 -19.13 -16.53
C GLU A 223 -3.42 -17.80 -16.24
N ILE A 224 -4.06 -16.98 -15.41
CA ILE A 224 -3.57 -15.67 -15.04
C ILE A 224 -2.95 -15.77 -13.66
N THR A 225 -1.72 -15.31 -13.55
CA THR A 225 -0.95 -15.30 -12.31
C THR A 225 -0.33 -13.92 -12.12
N VAL A 226 0.06 -13.63 -10.88
CA VAL A 226 0.84 -12.44 -10.57
C VAL A 226 2.28 -12.63 -11.02
N SER A 227 2.82 -11.69 -11.80
CA SER A 227 4.22 -11.71 -12.19
C SER A 227 5.12 -11.53 -10.96
N ARG A 228 6.20 -12.30 -10.88
CA ARG A 228 7.18 -12.23 -9.78
C ARG A 228 7.86 -10.86 -9.73
N GLU A 229 8.14 -10.29 -10.89
CA GLU A 229 8.78 -8.98 -11.09
C GLU A 229 7.85 -7.86 -10.62
N PHE A 230 6.56 -7.95 -10.97
CA PHE A 230 5.54 -7.05 -10.45
C PHE A 230 5.41 -7.14 -8.92
N ALA A 231 5.29 -8.35 -8.36
CA ALA A 231 5.20 -8.54 -6.91
C ALA A 231 6.44 -7.97 -6.17
N ARG A 232 7.64 -8.21 -6.72
CA ARG A 232 8.91 -7.70 -6.16
C ARG A 232 9.02 -6.18 -6.22
N SER A 233 8.69 -5.57 -7.36
CA SER A 233 8.74 -4.11 -7.52
C SER A 233 7.75 -3.41 -6.58
N LEU A 234 6.55 -3.97 -6.40
CA LEU A 234 5.57 -3.46 -5.45
C LEU A 234 6.08 -3.56 -4.01
N GLY A 235 6.64 -4.71 -3.62
CA GLY A 235 7.23 -4.90 -2.30
C GLY A 235 8.43 -3.99 -2.02
N LEU A 236 9.27 -3.74 -3.03
CA LEU A 236 10.40 -2.82 -2.96
C LEU A 236 9.91 -1.37 -2.78
N PHE A 237 8.93 -0.96 -3.58
CA PHE A 237 8.31 0.36 -3.46
C PHE A 237 7.74 0.58 -2.06
N ALA A 238 6.93 -0.36 -1.55
CA ALA A 238 6.35 -0.25 -0.22
C ALA A 238 7.43 -0.17 0.87
N SER A 239 8.43 -1.06 0.84
CA SER A 239 9.52 -1.06 1.83
C SER A 239 10.26 0.28 1.84
N ILE A 240 10.60 0.79 0.66
CA ILE A 240 11.25 2.09 0.54
C ILE A 240 10.30 3.14 1.09
N TYR A 241 9.09 3.30 0.56
CA TYR A 241 8.10 4.32 0.94
C TYR A 241 7.90 4.46 2.46
N PHE A 242 7.74 3.35 3.17
CA PHE A 242 7.53 3.33 4.63
C PHE A 242 8.82 3.40 5.46
N ASN A 243 9.99 3.49 4.81
CA ASN A 243 11.31 3.47 5.44
C ASN A 243 11.61 2.17 6.20
N GLU A 244 11.02 1.05 5.77
CA GLU A 244 11.35 -0.25 6.30
C GLU A 244 12.62 -0.75 5.60
N SER A 245 13.60 -1.26 6.36
CA SER A 245 14.72 -1.98 5.76
C SER A 245 14.13 -3.17 5.00
N PHE A 246 14.39 -3.28 3.70
CA PHE A 246 14.07 -4.48 2.93
C PHE A 246 14.76 -5.66 3.61
N GLN A 247 14.00 -6.48 4.36
CA GLN A 247 14.49 -7.72 4.95
C GLN A 247 14.11 -8.83 3.97
N PRO A 248 14.98 -9.21 3.01
CA PRO A 248 14.75 -10.43 2.26
C PRO A 248 14.73 -11.57 3.28
N LYS A 249 13.63 -12.33 3.34
CA LYS A 249 13.52 -13.47 4.26
C LYS A 249 14.77 -14.34 4.10
N LYS A 250 15.52 -14.50 5.20
CA LYS A 250 16.42 -15.66 5.34
C LYS A 250 15.55 -16.88 5.07
N SER A 251 15.96 -17.73 4.14
CA SER A 251 15.34 -19.05 3.99
C SER A 251 15.34 -19.70 5.36
N GLN A 252 14.15 -19.83 5.96
CA GLN A 252 14.02 -20.68 7.13
C GLN A 252 14.27 -22.09 6.63
N GLY A 253 15.44 -22.62 7.00
CA GLY A 253 15.78 -24.00 6.76
C GLY A 253 14.66 -24.86 7.29
N LYS A 254 14.21 -25.79 6.45
CA LYS A 254 13.32 -26.89 6.82
C LYS A 254 13.81 -27.49 8.15
N ARG A 255 12.93 -27.54 9.14
CA ARG A 255 12.99 -28.52 10.22
C ARG A 255 11.92 -29.55 9.94
#